data_AF-A0A7W0GHV1-F1
#
_entry.id   AF-A0A7W0GHV1-F1
#
_cell.length_a   1.000
_cell.length_b   1.000
_cell.length_c   1.000
_cell.angle_alpha   90.00
_cell.angle_beta   90.00
_cell.angle_gamma   90.00
#
_symmetry.space_group_name_H-M   'P 1'
#
loop_
_entity.id
_entity.type
_entity.pdbx_description
1 polymer ?
#
loop_
_entity_poly.entity_id
_entity_poly.type
_entity_poly.pdbx_seq_one_letter_code
_entity_poly.pdbx_strand_id
1 'polypeptide(L)' 'MSVPEPPPEPEHDEQAGSRSHLLPEELAVGSDDPQGQAEAILAESEERTEHPDPDDPQSGRRTSENTV' A
#
# COMPACT_ATOMS: atom_id res chain seq x y z
N MET A 1 -7.10 23.91 12.53
CA MET A 1 -7.80 23.50 11.30
C MET A 1 -8.24 22.07 11.52
N SER A 2 -9.54 21.76 11.45
CA SER A 2 -9.99 20.36 11.43
C SER A 2 -9.73 19.80 10.04
N VAL A 3 -9.03 18.68 9.97
CA VAL A 3 -8.94 17.89 8.74
C VAL A 3 -10.36 17.35 8.48
N PRO A 4 -10.96 17.59 7.31
CA PRO A 4 -12.24 16.98 6.97
C PRO A 4 -12.09 15.47 7.03
N GLU A 5 -13.13 14.78 7.50
CA GLU A 5 -13.15 13.32 7.52
C GLU A 5 -12.91 12.82 6.09
N PRO A 6 -11.94 11.91 5.87
CA PRO A 6 -11.74 11.33 4.55
C PRO A 6 -13.01 10.59 4.11
N PRO A 7 -13.26 10.48 2.80
CA PRO A 7 -14.31 9.61 2.30
C PRO A 7 -14.10 8.18 2.82
N PRO A 8 -15.17 7.36 2.93
CA PRO A 8 -15.02 5.96 3.31
C PRO A 8 -14.01 5.29 2.38
N GLU A 9 -13.09 4.53 2.98
CA GLU A 9 -12.14 3.70 2.25
C GLU A 9 -12.92 2.73 1.35
N PRO A 10 -12.49 2.52 0.10
CA PRO A 10 -13.12 1.55 -0.79
C PRO A 10 -13.01 0.12 -0.23
N GLU A 11 -13.95 -0.74 -0.61
CA GLU A 11 -13.95 -2.15 -0.21
C GLU A 11 -12.64 -2.83 -0.67
N HIS A 12 -12.17 -3.81 0.10
CA HIS A 12 -10.87 -4.46 -0.12
C HIS A 12 -10.70 -4.99 -1.55
N ASP A 13 -11.74 -5.61 -2.11
CA ASP A 13 -11.72 -6.15 -3.48
C ASP A 13 -11.58 -5.06 -4.54
N GLU A 14 -12.21 -3.90 -4.35
CA GLU A 14 -12.10 -2.75 -5.25
C GLU A 14 -10.69 -2.14 -5.18
N GLN A 15 -10.12 -2.10 -3.98
CA GLN A 15 -8.76 -1.65 -3.74
C GLN A 15 -7.71 -2.58 -4.35
N ALA A 16 -7.90 -3.89 -4.22
CA ALA A 16 -7.05 -4.88 -4.86
C ALA A 16 -7.17 -4.82 -6.39
N GLY A 17 -8.39 -4.68 -6.92
CA GLY A 17 -8.65 -4.54 -8.35
C GLY A 17 -7.96 -3.33 -9.00
N SER A 18 -7.92 -2.20 -8.29
CA SER A 18 -7.17 -1.01 -8.75
C SER A 18 -5.66 -1.24 -8.83
N ARG A 19 -5.12 -2.07 -7.92
CA ARG A 19 -3.68 -2.35 -7.77
C ARG A 19 -3.19 -3.54 -8.60
N SER A 20 -4.10 -4.41 -9.06
CA SER A 20 -3.76 -5.59 -9.88
C SER A 20 -3.47 -5.26 -11.35
N HIS A 21 -3.55 -3.99 -11.75
CA HIS A 21 -3.12 -3.53 -13.07
C HIS A 21 -1.59 -3.64 -13.22
N LEU A 22 -1.16 -4.60 -14.04
CA LEU A 22 0.25 -4.87 -14.29
C LEU A 22 0.95 -3.75 -15.08
N LEU A 23 2.19 -3.46 -14.70
CA LEU A 23 3.09 -2.61 -15.46
C LEU A 23 3.55 -3.31 -16.76
N PRO A 24 3.99 -2.56 -17.79
CA PRO A 24 4.51 -3.14 -19.03
C PRO A 24 5.62 -4.17 -18.81
N GLU A 25 6.50 -3.94 -17.84
CA GLU A 25 7.57 -4.86 -17.46
C GLU A 25 7.04 -6.15 -16.84
N GLU A 26 6.00 -6.07 -16.01
CA GLU A 26 5.37 -7.22 -15.37
C GLU A 26 4.54 -8.04 -16.36
N LEU A 27 3.91 -7.38 -17.34
CA LEU A 27 3.26 -8.04 -18.47
C LEU A 27 4.27 -8.82 -19.32
N ALA A 28 5.49 -8.30 -19.48
CA ALA A 28 6.54 -8.96 -20.25
C ALA A 28 7.10 -10.21 -19.55
N VAL A 29 7.13 -10.22 -18.21
CA VAL A 29 7.56 -11.38 -17.40
C VAL A 29 6.40 -12.36 -17.17
N GLY A 30 5.16 -11.86 -17.14
CA GLY A 30 3.97 -12.60 -16.75
C GLY A 30 3.83 -12.63 -15.23
N SER A 31 2.61 -12.34 -14.74
CA SER A 31 2.19 -12.60 -13.36
C SER A 31 1.05 -13.60 -13.39
N ASP A 32 1.20 -14.70 -12.64
CA ASP A 32 0.24 -15.82 -12.65
C ASP A 32 -1.11 -15.44 -12.01
N ASP A 33 -1.09 -14.55 -11.01
CA ASP A 33 -2.28 -14.03 -10.34
C ASP A 33 -2.05 -12.59 -9.83
N PRO A 34 -2.24 -11.58 -10.69
CA PRO A 34 -2.09 -10.18 -10.32
C PRO A 34 -3.06 -9.74 -9.22
N GLN A 35 -4.25 -10.34 -9.19
CA GLN A 35 -5.29 -10.01 -8.21
C GLN A 35 -4.90 -10.53 -6.83
N GLY A 36 -4.54 -11.82 -6.73
CA GLY A 36 -4.06 -12.39 -5.48
C GLY A 36 -2.78 -11.71 -4.97
N GLN A 37 -1.89 -11.28 -5.87
CA GLN A 37 -0.72 -10.49 -5.48
C GLN A 37 -1.13 -9.13 -4.88
N ALA A 38 -2.08 -8.42 -5.50
CA ALA A 38 -2.57 -7.14 -5.02
C ALA A 38 -3.27 -7.27 -3.65
N GLU A 39 -4.08 -8.32 -3.46
CA GLU A 39 -4.75 -8.62 -2.20
C GLU A 39 -3.75 -8.88 -1.07
N ALA A 40 -2.71 -9.67 -1.32
CA ALA A 40 -1.69 -9.98 -0.31
C ALA A 40 -0.92 -8.73 0.16
N ILE A 41 -0.54 -7.87 -0.78
CA ILE A 41 0.17 -6.62 -0.47
C ILE A 41 -0.74 -5.64 0.29
N LEU A 42 -2.01 -5.57 -0.09
CA LEU A 42 -2.98 -4.69 0.57
C LEU A 42 -3.19 -5.12 2.02
N ALA A 43 -3.43 -6.41 2.25
CA ALA A 43 -3.58 -6.96 3.60
C ALA A 43 -2.35 -6.70 4.49
N GLU A 44 -1.13 -6.88 3.95
CA GLU A 44 0.12 -6.56 4.67
C GLU A 44 0.21 -5.06 5.00
N SER A 45 -0.24 -4.20 4.08
CA SER A 45 -0.22 -2.75 4.27
C SER A 45 -1.24 -2.27 5.29
N GLU A 46 -2.42 -2.88 5.31
CA GLU A 46 -3.44 -2.67 6.33
C GLU A 46 -2.91 -3.09 7.71
N GLU A 47 -2.34 -4.29 7.82
CA GLU A 47 -1.73 -4.77 9.06
C GLU A 47 -0.66 -3.80 9.59
N ARG A 48 0.26 -3.33 8.74
CA ARG A 48 1.30 -2.37 9.13
C ARG A 48 0.74 -0.99 9.51
N THR A 49 -0.41 -0.63 8.97
CA THR A 49 -1.09 0.64 9.31
C THR A 49 -1.80 0.53 10.66
N GLU A 50 -2.49 -0.59 10.92
CA GLU A 50 -3.20 -0.86 12.16
C GLU A 50 -2.24 -1.20 13.31
N HIS A 51 -1.17 -1.93 13.00
CA HIS A 51 -0.14 -2.42 13.90
C HIS A 51 1.25 -1.98 13.43
N PRO A 52 1.58 -0.68 13.57
CA PRO A 52 2.89 -0.18 13.18
C PRO A 52 3.99 -0.82 14.04
N ASP A 53 4.97 -1.44 13.40
CA ASP A 53 6.17 -1.93 14.08
C ASP A 53 7.03 -0.72 14.54
N PRO A 54 7.31 -0.60 15.85
CA PRO A 54 8.08 0.53 16.38
C PRO A 54 9.53 0.57 15.89
N ASP A 55 10.08 -0.55 15.45
CA ASP A 55 11.45 -0.66 14.93
C ASP A 55 11.50 -0.59 13.38
N ASP A 56 10.36 -0.39 12.72
CA ASP A 56 10.28 -0.27 11.27
C ASP A 56 11.01 1.01 10.78
N PRO A 57 12.04 0.89 9.92
CA PRO A 57 12.82 2.04 9.45
C PRO A 57 12.03 2.99 8.53
N GLN A 58 10.89 2.56 7.96
CA GLN A 58 9.92 3.41 7.26
C GLN A 58 8.96 4.11 8.23
N SER A 59 8.70 3.56 9.42
CA SER A 59 7.96 4.24 10.50
C SER A 59 8.72 5.46 11.03
N GLY A 60 10.05 5.43 10.94
CA GLY A 60 10.92 6.58 11.08
C GLY A 60 10.63 7.62 10.00
N ARG A 61 9.63 8.50 10.23
CA ARG A 61 9.38 9.72 9.44
C ARG A 61 10.73 10.38 9.16
N ARG A 62 11.21 10.29 7.92
CA ARG A 62 12.32 11.12 7.47
C ARG A 62 11.84 12.56 7.59
N THR A 63 12.27 13.25 8.64
CA THR A 63 12.05 14.69 8.74
C THR A 63 12.89 15.36 7.68
N SER A 64 12.44 16.51 7.20
CA SER A 64 13.15 17.34 6.21
C SER A 64 14.55 17.78 6.68
N GLU A 65 14.92 17.51 7.92
CA GLU A 65 16.23 17.75 8.52
C GLU A 65 17.24 16.63 8.19
N ASN A 66 16.80 15.50 7.63
CA ASN A 66 17.61 14.31 7.34
C ASN A 66 18.04 14.22 5.85
N THR A 67 18.34 15.36 5.22
CA THR A 67 18.93 15.44 3.89
C THR A 67 20.33 16.04 3.99
N VAL A 68 21.36 15.28 3.57
CA VAL A 68 22.78 15.71 3.49
C VAL A 68 23.01 16.62 2.29
#